data_AF-A0A9P6CAS3-F1
#
_entry.id   AF-A0A9P6CAS3-F1
#
_cell.length_a   1.000
_cell.length_b   1.000
_cell.length_c   1.000
_cell.angle_alpha   90.00
_cell.angle_beta   90.00
_cell.angle_gamma   90.00
#
_symmetry.space_group_name_H-M   'P 1'
#
loop_
_entity.id
_entity.type
_entity.pdbx_description
1 polymer ?
#
loop_
_entity_poly.entity_id
_entity_poly.type
_entity_poly.pdbx_seq_one_letter_code
_entity_poly.pdbx_strand_id
1 'polypeptide(L)'
;MAAPTLYLVGDSTMADWADSAGQEGWGAPAIVQRYFDITVVDRAVSGRSLRSYRREGKWAAVLNLLKPGDFVVVEFGHNDGGSPSTSDRASVVGEGTNTETVTLADGTVEVVQTWTTYMKWYIDEAKAKGATIIVSSQT
;
A
#
# COMPACT_ATOMS: atom_id res chain seq x y z
N MET A 1 25.54 12.04 1.28
CA MET A 1 24.12 11.82 0.94
C MET A 1 23.37 11.53 2.23
N ALA A 2 22.08 11.90 2.34
CA ALA A 2 21.28 11.49 3.49
C ALA A 2 21.16 9.95 3.51
N ALA A 3 21.06 9.35 4.71
CA ALA A 3 20.81 7.92 4.83
C ALA A 3 19.45 7.58 4.18
N PRO A 4 19.34 6.47 3.43
CA PRO A 4 18.06 6.00 2.90
C PRO A 4 17.02 5.78 4.00
N THR A 5 15.75 5.91 3.65
CA THR A 5 14.61 5.50 4.48
C THR A 5 13.90 4.30 3.85
N LEU A 6 13.51 3.31 4.65
CA LEU A 6 12.64 2.21 4.24
C LEU A 6 11.20 2.53 4.62
N TYR A 7 10.32 2.66 3.62
CA TYR A 7 8.88 2.83 3.82
C TYR A 7 8.18 1.48 3.68
N LEU A 8 7.34 1.13 4.66
CA LEU A 8 6.51 -0.07 4.63
C LEU A 8 5.08 0.32 4.28
N VAL A 9 4.54 -0.20 3.19
CA VAL A 9 3.24 0.18 2.63
C VAL A 9 2.38 -1.06 2.43
N GLY A 10 1.43 -1.27 3.33
CA GLY A 10 0.58 -2.46 3.32
C GLY A 10 -0.69 -2.31 4.14
N ASP A 11 -1.21 -3.44 4.61
CA ASP A 11 -2.48 -3.51 5.35
C ASP A 11 -2.31 -3.85 6.84
N SER A 12 -3.35 -4.39 7.47
CA SER A 12 -3.37 -4.77 8.88
C SER A 12 -2.25 -5.73 9.29
N THR A 13 -1.79 -6.60 8.39
CA THR A 13 -0.73 -7.56 8.72
C THR A 13 0.64 -6.91 8.81
N MET A 14 0.79 -5.68 8.30
CA MET A 14 2.03 -4.89 8.34
C MET A 14 1.94 -3.72 9.31
N ALA A 15 0.76 -3.11 9.49
CA ALA A 15 0.56 -1.89 10.26
C ALA A 15 0.92 -2.01 11.74
N ASP A 16 1.51 -0.94 12.28
CA ASP A 16 1.73 -0.68 13.69
C ASP A 16 0.40 -0.46 14.41
N TRP A 17 0.24 -1.09 15.56
CA TRP A 17 -0.95 -0.97 16.38
C TRP A 17 -0.65 -0.34 17.74
N ALA A 18 -1.67 0.28 18.34
CA ALA A 18 -1.56 0.66 19.75
C ALA A 18 -1.48 -0.59 20.62
N ASP A 19 -0.69 -0.55 21.70
CA ASP A 19 -0.52 -1.66 22.65
C ASP A 19 -1.85 -2.27 23.13
N SER A 20 -2.91 -1.46 23.23
CA SER A 20 -4.24 -1.89 23.65
C SER A 20 -5.01 -2.71 22.61
N ALA A 21 -4.52 -2.82 21.37
CA ALA A 21 -5.22 -3.49 20.28
C ALA A 21 -5.15 -5.03 20.37
N GLY A 22 -4.18 -5.58 21.10
CA GLY A 22 -4.01 -7.03 21.26
C GLY A 22 -3.59 -7.77 19.98
N GLN A 23 -3.14 -7.04 18.96
CA GLN A 23 -2.61 -7.54 17.70
C GLN A 23 -1.50 -6.60 17.23
N GLU A 24 -0.59 -7.10 16.39
CA GLU A 24 0.53 -6.33 15.86
C GLU A 24 0.82 -6.74 14.42
N GLY A 25 1.18 -5.77 13.57
CA GLY A 25 1.63 -6.02 12.22
C GLY A 25 3.13 -6.31 12.17
N TRP A 26 3.57 -7.12 11.21
CA TRP A 26 4.98 -7.48 11.08
C TRP A 26 5.87 -6.26 10.85
N GLY A 27 5.31 -5.19 10.25
CA GLY A 27 5.99 -3.93 9.91
C GLY A 27 6.15 -2.95 11.06
N ALA A 28 5.57 -3.24 12.23
CA ALA A 28 5.65 -2.38 13.41
C ALA A 28 7.11 -1.99 13.71
N PRO A 29 7.41 -0.69 13.97
CA PRO A 29 8.77 -0.24 14.27
C PRO A 29 9.41 -1.00 15.44
N ALA A 30 8.60 -1.42 16.42
CA ALA A 30 9.06 -2.23 17.55
C ALA A 30 9.68 -3.58 17.13
N ILE A 31 9.31 -4.10 15.95
CA ILE A 31 9.80 -5.36 15.36
C ILE A 31 10.88 -5.06 14.31
N VAL A 32 10.54 -4.33 13.24
CA VAL A 32 11.39 -4.27 12.03
C VAL A 32 12.62 -3.41 12.21
N GLN A 33 12.55 -2.30 12.94
CA GLN A 33 13.67 -1.35 13.07
C GLN A 33 14.94 -2.01 13.64
N ARG A 34 14.81 -3.12 14.39
CA ARG A 34 15.93 -3.87 14.98
C ARG A 34 16.81 -4.58 13.95
N TYR A 35 16.33 -4.74 12.72
CA TYR A 35 17.04 -5.45 11.64
C TYR A 35 17.69 -4.50 10.63
N PHE A 36 17.55 -3.17 10.82
CA PHE A 36 18.00 -2.17 9.86
C PHE A 36 18.76 -1.03 10.55
N ASP A 37 19.90 -0.66 9.97
CA ASP A 37 20.67 0.54 10.35
C ASP A 37 20.16 1.82 9.66
N ILE A 38 19.07 1.72 8.91
CA ILE A 38 18.36 2.82 8.27
C ILE A 38 17.02 3.08 8.96
N THR A 39 16.46 4.28 8.81
CA THR A 39 15.12 4.57 9.34
C THR A 39 14.07 3.73 8.64
N VAL A 40 13.24 3.05 9.42
CA VAL A 40 12.05 2.32 8.94
C VAL A 40 10.82 3.15 9.30
N VAL A 41 10.00 3.46 8.31
CA VAL A 41 8.76 4.23 8.47
C VAL A 41 7.60 3.34 8.07
N ASP A 42 6.80 2.95 9.05
CA ASP A 42 5.55 2.27 8.78
C ASP A 42 4.50 3.25 8.22
N ARG A 43 3.93 2.88 7.08
CA ARG A 43 2.84 3.55 6.38
C ARG A 43 1.71 2.59 6.05
N ALA A 44 1.75 1.35 6.53
CA ALA A 44 0.66 0.42 6.39
C ALA A 44 -0.56 0.91 7.16
N VAL A 45 -1.75 0.58 6.66
CA VAL A 45 -3.00 0.97 7.30
C VAL A 45 -3.97 -0.19 7.27
N SER A 46 -4.45 -0.56 8.44
CA SER A 46 -5.40 -1.65 8.62
C SER A 46 -6.61 -1.57 7.69
N GLY A 47 -6.96 -2.73 7.11
CA GLY A 47 -8.11 -2.90 6.23
C GLY A 47 -7.98 -2.26 4.85
N ARG A 48 -6.79 -1.83 4.42
CA ARG A 48 -6.60 -1.24 3.09
C ARG A 48 -6.18 -2.28 2.06
N SER A 49 -6.61 -2.05 0.84
CA SER A 49 -6.17 -2.72 -0.38
C SER A 49 -5.31 -1.75 -1.21
N LEU A 50 -4.71 -2.19 -2.31
CA LEU A 50 -4.05 -1.25 -3.25
C LEU A 50 -5.01 -0.15 -3.69
N ARG A 51 -6.25 -0.53 -4.03
CA ARG A 51 -7.31 0.37 -4.47
C ARG A 51 -7.64 1.40 -3.39
N SER A 52 -8.05 0.97 -2.20
CA SER A 52 -8.51 1.89 -1.16
C SER A 52 -7.37 2.73 -0.59
N TYR A 53 -6.17 2.17 -0.45
CA TYR A 53 -4.98 2.91 -0.03
C TYR A 53 -4.66 4.06 -0.99
N ARG A 54 -4.77 3.82 -2.31
CA ARG A 54 -4.58 4.84 -3.33
C ARG A 54 -5.70 5.88 -3.31
N ARG A 55 -6.96 5.44 -3.33
CA ARG A 55 -8.15 6.31 -3.34
C ARG A 55 -8.17 7.25 -2.13
N GLU A 56 -7.76 6.79 -0.95
CA GLU A 56 -7.67 7.60 0.26
C GLU A 56 -6.45 8.54 0.30
N GLY A 57 -5.67 8.62 -0.77
CA GLY A 57 -4.52 9.54 -0.87
C GLY A 57 -3.29 9.11 -0.05
N LYS A 58 -3.31 7.92 0.56
CA LYS A 58 -2.21 7.46 1.41
C LYS A 58 -0.95 7.20 0.60
N TRP A 59 -1.10 6.63 -0.61
CA TRP A 59 0.03 6.47 -1.53
C TRP A 59 0.63 7.80 -1.96
N ALA A 60 -0.21 8.79 -2.26
CA ALA A 60 0.26 10.14 -2.56
C ALA A 60 1.05 10.76 -1.38
N ALA A 61 0.62 10.50 -0.14
CA ALA A 61 1.36 10.93 1.04
C ALA A 61 2.74 10.26 1.15
N VAL A 62 2.88 8.98 0.79
CA VAL A 62 4.18 8.29 0.72
C VAL A 62 5.05 8.91 -0.37
N LEU A 63 4.53 9.06 -1.59
CA LEU A 63 5.26 9.65 -2.73
C LEU A 63 5.79 11.07 -2.46
N ASN A 64 5.12 11.84 -1.60
CA ASN A 64 5.56 13.18 -1.20
C ASN A 64 6.73 13.17 -0.22
N LEU A 65 7.00 12.04 0.43
CA LEU A 65 8.10 11.87 1.38
C LEU A 65 9.33 11.24 0.73
N LEU A 66 9.14 10.42 -0.31
CA LEU A 66 10.22 9.70 -0.97
C LEU A 66 11.29 10.64 -1.53
N LYS A 67 12.53 10.24 -1.33
CA LYS A 67 13.73 10.83 -1.90
C LYS A 67 14.47 9.80 -2.75
N PRO A 68 15.29 10.23 -3.73
CA PRO A 68 16.14 9.31 -4.46
C PRO A 68 17.03 8.49 -3.51
N GLY A 69 17.03 7.16 -3.70
CA GLY A 69 17.76 6.21 -2.86
C GLY A 69 16.94 5.58 -1.73
N ASP A 70 15.73 6.05 -1.44
CA ASP A 70 14.83 5.41 -0.47
C ASP A 70 14.33 4.04 -0.97
N PHE A 71 13.86 3.21 -0.04
CA PHE A 71 13.25 1.92 -0.32
C PHE A 71 11.75 1.96 0.02
N VAL A 72 10.95 1.25 -0.76
CA VAL A 72 9.51 1.07 -0.48
C VAL A 72 9.18 -0.41 -0.59
N VAL A 73 8.78 -1.04 0.51
CA VAL A 73 8.17 -2.37 0.46
C VAL A 73 6.67 -2.18 0.33
N VAL A 74 6.08 -2.73 -0.72
CA VAL A 74 4.63 -2.74 -0.93
C VAL A 74 4.12 -4.18 -0.81
N GLU A 75 3.20 -4.40 0.12
CA GLU A 75 2.57 -5.70 0.37
C GLU A 75 1.05 -5.52 0.55
N PHE A 76 0.28 -6.04 -0.40
CA PHE A 76 -1.18 -6.02 -0.35
C PHE A 76 -1.74 -7.30 -0.96
N GLY A 77 -2.93 -7.67 -0.52
CA GLY A 77 -3.69 -8.78 -1.10
C GLY A 77 -4.87 -9.21 -0.24
N HIS A 78 -4.74 -9.19 1.09
CA HIS A 78 -5.79 -9.66 2.01
C HIS A 78 -7.13 -8.94 1.82
N ASN A 79 -7.09 -7.65 1.48
CA ASN A 79 -8.26 -6.81 1.33
C ASN A 79 -8.66 -6.55 -0.14
N ASP A 80 -7.91 -7.09 -1.10
CA ASP A 80 -8.05 -6.78 -2.52
C ASP A 80 -9.06 -7.70 -3.25
N GLY A 81 -9.41 -8.83 -2.63
CA GLY A 81 -10.36 -9.80 -3.18
C GLY A 81 -11.82 -9.34 -3.12
N GLY A 82 -12.68 -10.08 -3.84
CA GLY A 82 -14.11 -9.82 -3.93
C GLY A 82 -14.50 -9.11 -5.23
N SER A 83 -15.57 -8.33 -5.18
CA SER A 83 -16.10 -7.58 -6.33
C SER A 83 -16.15 -6.09 -6.02
N PRO A 84 -15.73 -5.20 -6.93
CA PRO A 84 -15.87 -3.76 -6.76
C PRO A 84 -17.30 -3.29 -6.46
N SER A 85 -18.31 -4.01 -6.96
CA SER A 85 -19.73 -3.74 -6.70
C SER A 85 -20.20 -4.07 -5.27
N THR A 86 -19.46 -4.87 -4.52
CA THR A 86 -19.83 -5.27 -3.14
C THR A 86 -18.80 -4.86 -2.08
N SER A 87 -17.67 -4.30 -2.51
CA SER A 87 -16.58 -3.86 -1.63
C SER A 87 -15.86 -2.64 -2.21
N ASP A 88 -15.67 -1.62 -1.38
CA ASP A 88 -14.90 -0.41 -1.73
C ASP A 88 -13.38 -0.63 -1.67
N ARG A 89 -12.95 -1.86 -1.35
CA ARG A 89 -11.56 -2.30 -1.29
C ARG A 89 -11.21 -3.22 -2.47
N ALA A 90 -12.17 -4.00 -2.95
CA ALA A 90 -11.92 -5.00 -3.97
C ALA A 90 -11.39 -4.36 -5.26
N SER A 91 -10.34 -4.95 -5.83
CA SER A 91 -9.89 -4.64 -7.17
C SER A 91 -10.70 -5.44 -8.21
N VAL A 92 -10.66 -5.04 -9.47
CA VAL A 92 -11.26 -5.82 -10.56
C VAL A 92 -10.51 -7.14 -10.70
N VAL A 93 -11.25 -8.25 -10.79
CA VAL A 93 -10.67 -9.58 -11.03
C VAL A 93 -10.11 -9.68 -12.45
N GLY A 94 -8.92 -10.27 -12.57
CA GLY A 94 -8.23 -10.48 -13.83
C GLY A 94 -6.96 -9.64 -13.95
N GLU A 95 -6.50 -9.45 -15.18
CA GLU A 95 -5.24 -8.78 -15.49
C GLU A 95 -5.40 -7.63 -16.48
N GLY A 96 -4.40 -6.75 -16.51
CA GLY A 96 -4.29 -5.72 -17.54
C GLY A 96 -5.39 -4.67 -17.47
N THR A 97 -6.07 -4.44 -18.60
CA THR A 97 -6.97 -3.31 -18.84
C THR A 97 -8.41 -3.52 -18.38
N ASN A 98 -8.70 -4.60 -17.64
CA ASN A 98 -10.04 -4.80 -17.09
C ASN A 98 -10.38 -3.68 -16.10
N THR A 99 -11.58 -3.13 -16.25
CA THR A 99 -12.08 -2.05 -15.40
C THR A 99 -13.54 -2.27 -15.06
N GLU A 100 -13.95 -1.76 -13.90
CA GLU A 100 -15.35 -1.67 -13.49
C GLU A 100 -15.63 -0.26 -13.00
N THR A 101 -16.74 0.34 -13.43
CA THR A 101 -17.17 1.64 -12.90
C THR A 101 -18.18 1.41 -11.79
N VAL A 102 -17.92 1.99 -10.61
CA VAL A 102 -18.80 1.89 -9.44
C VAL A 102 -19.11 3.27 -8.89
N THR A 103 -20.23 3.38 -8.19
CA THR A 103 -20.57 4.55 -7.38
C THR A 103 -20.43 4.20 -5.91
N LEU A 104 -19.55 4.91 -5.20
CA LEU A 104 -19.31 4.72 -3.78
C LEU A 104 -20.48 5.26 -2.95
N ALA A 105 -20.51 4.91 -1.66
CA ALA A 105 -21.56 5.32 -0.73
C ALA A 105 -21.70 6.86 -0.60
N ASP A 106 -20.62 7.60 -0.82
CA ASP A 106 -20.61 9.07 -0.82
C ASP A 106 -21.02 9.71 -2.17
N GLY A 107 -21.39 8.89 -3.16
CA GLY A 107 -21.76 9.32 -4.50
C GLY A 107 -20.59 9.47 -5.47
N THR A 108 -19.35 9.26 -5.03
CA THR A 108 -18.17 9.32 -5.91
C THR A 108 -18.23 8.21 -6.95
N VAL A 109 -18.06 8.57 -8.23
CA VAL A 109 -17.91 7.59 -9.32
C VAL A 109 -16.43 7.25 -9.48
N GLU A 110 -16.10 5.96 -9.41
CA GLU A 110 -14.73 5.44 -9.49
C GLU A 110 -14.62 4.43 -10.63
N VAL A 111 -13.59 4.59 -11.47
CA VAL A 111 -13.18 3.55 -12.44
C VAL A 111 -12.12 2.66 -11.79
N VAL A 112 -12.59 1.53 -11.28
CA VAL A 112 -11.78 0.55 -10.57
C VAL A 112 -10.94 -0.25 -11.53
N GLN A 113 -9.69 -0.50 -11.16
CA GLN A 113 -8.71 -1.23 -11.97
C GLN A 113 -8.43 -2.62 -11.40
N THR A 114 -7.69 -3.43 -12.16
CA THR A 114 -7.14 -4.68 -11.64
C THR A 114 -6.03 -4.44 -10.61
N TRP A 115 -5.81 -5.44 -9.75
CA TRP A 115 -4.70 -5.44 -8.78
C TRP A 115 -3.35 -5.20 -9.47
N THR A 116 -3.11 -5.89 -10.60
CA THR A 116 -1.85 -5.76 -11.36
C THR A 116 -1.65 -4.37 -11.93
N THR A 117 -2.73 -3.68 -12.33
CA THR A 117 -2.66 -2.29 -12.80
C THR A 117 -2.34 -1.32 -11.67
N TYR A 118 -2.97 -1.45 -10.50
CA TYR A 118 -2.61 -0.63 -9.34
C TYR A 118 -1.15 -0.85 -8.92
N MET A 119 -0.69 -2.10 -8.86
CA MET A 119 0.70 -2.41 -8.49
C MET A 119 1.70 -1.82 -9.49
N LYS A 120 1.44 -1.89 -10.80
CA LYS A 120 2.27 -1.25 -11.83
C LYS A 120 2.39 0.25 -11.62
N TRP A 121 1.30 0.93 -11.29
CA TRP A 121 1.34 2.36 -10.98
C TRP A 121 2.20 2.67 -9.76
N TYR A 122 2.09 1.89 -8.68
CA TYR A 122 2.93 2.07 -7.49
C TYR A 122 4.42 1.90 -7.86
N ILE A 123 4.74 0.89 -8.67
CA ILE A 123 6.11 0.65 -9.16
C ILE A 123 6.65 1.83 -9.95
N ASP A 124 5.90 2.28 -10.96
CA ASP A 124 6.35 3.34 -11.86
C ASP A 124 6.49 4.68 -11.11
N GLU A 125 5.57 4.98 -10.21
CA GLU A 125 5.57 6.23 -9.43
C GLU A 125 6.70 6.26 -8.39
N ALA A 126 6.97 5.15 -7.69
CA ALA A 126 8.10 5.06 -6.77
C ALA A 126 9.44 5.19 -7.52
N LYS A 127 9.58 4.52 -8.67
CA LYS A 127 10.78 4.64 -9.52
C LYS A 127 10.96 6.05 -10.05
N ALA A 128 9.87 6.73 -10.41
CA ALA A 128 9.92 8.13 -10.85
C ALA A 128 10.42 9.09 -9.73
N LYS A 129 10.26 8.70 -8.45
CA LYS A 129 10.85 9.42 -7.30
C LYS A 129 12.31 9.04 -7.02
N GLY A 130 12.88 8.11 -7.79
CA GLY A 130 14.23 7.58 -7.59
C GLY A 130 14.32 6.58 -6.43
N ALA A 131 13.20 6.05 -5.93
CA ALA A 131 13.17 5.05 -4.90
C ALA A 131 13.27 3.63 -5.49
N THR A 132 13.79 2.68 -4.71
CA THR A 132 13.76 1.25 -5.02
C THR A 132 12.51 0.64 -4.41
N ILE A 133 11.57 0.23 -5.26
CA ILE A 133 10.37 -0.48 -4.82
C ILE A 133 10.59 -1.99 -4.78
N ILE A 134 10.11 -2.63 -3.72
CA ILE A 134 10.17 -4.07 -3.46
C ILE A 134 8.72 -4.54 -3.31
N VAL A 135 8.28 -5.40 -4.23
CA VAL A 135 6.94 -6.00 -4.16
C VAL A 135 7.03 -7.27 -3.33
N SER A 136 6.22 -7.37 -2.29
CA SER A 136 6.08 -8.56 -1.46
C SER A 136 4.72 -9.21 -1.68
N SER A 137 4.68 -10.54 -1.61
CA SER A 137 3.42 -11.28 -1.56
C SER A 137 2.78 -11.14 -0.19
N GLN A 138 1.45 -11.13 -0.12
CA GLN A 138 0.73 -11.16 1.16
C GLN A 138 1.11 -12.35 2.04
N THR A 139 1.01 -12.16 3.35
CA THR A 139 1.27 -13.15 4.40
C THR A 139 0.10 -14.09 4.68
#